data_AF-A0A529LGK2-F1
#
_entry.id   AF-A0A529LGK2-F1
#
_cell.length_a   1.000
_cell.length_b   1.000
_cell.length_c   1.000
_cell.angle_alpha   90.00
_cell.angle_beta   90.00
_cell.angle_gamma   90.00
#
_symmetry.space_group_name_H-M   'P 1'
#
loop_
_entity.id
_entity.type
_entity.pdbx_description
1 polymer ?
#
loop_
_entity_poly.entity_id
_entity_poly.type
_entity_poly.pdbx_seq_one_letter_code
_entity_poly.pdbx_strand_id
1 'polypeptide(L)'
;EDEFYHADLIGLDVRDDTGVIGKVVAVHNFGGGDILDVTLAGRKGVLIPFTQAAVPHVAIADGFVEVDPLAAGLAEDEDDGEA
;
A
#
# COMPACT_ATOMS: atom_id res chain seq x y z
N GLU A 1 9.98 2.63 -17.45
CA GLU A 1 10.83 1.91 -16.50
C GLU A 1 10.80 2.72 -15.23
N ASP A 2 9.72 2.55 -14.48
CA ASP A 2 9.42 3.34 -13.30
C ASP A 2 10.14 2.69 -12.13
N GLU A 3 11.48 2.81 -12.15
CA GLU A 3 12.37 2.34 -11.10
C GLU A 3 12.23 3.29 -9.90
N PHE A 4 11.23 3.02 -9.06
CA PHE A 4 11.08 3.71 -7.78
C PHE A 4 12.11 3.16 -6.78
N TYR A 5 12.91 4.03 -6.20
CA TYR A 5 13.78 3.65 -5.10
C TYR A 5 12.92 3.37 -3.87
N HIS A 6 13.17 2.22 -3.23
CA HIS A 6 12.47 1.84 -1.99
C HIS A 6 12.56 2.92 -0.91
N ALA A 7 13.68 3.67 -0.87
CA ALA A 7 13.90 4.75 0.08
C ALA A 7 12.93 5.93 -0.10
N ASP A 8 12.52 6.24 -1.34
CA ASP A 8 11.59 7.34 -1.61
C ASP A 8 10.14 6.99 -1.26
N LEU A 9 9.82 5.68 -1.22
CA LEU A 9 8.49 5.20 -0.87
C LEU A 9 8.27 5.16 0.65
N ILE A 10 9.34 4.97 1.43
CA ILE A 10 9.27 4.91 2.89
C ILE A 10 8.97 6.30 3.46
N GLY A 11 7.92 6.39 4.28
CA GLY A 11 7.47 7.62 4.90
C GLY A 11 6.33 8.31 4.16
N LEU A 12 5.99 7.88 2.94
CA LEU A 12 4.86 8.42 2.18
C LEU A 12 3.53 8.09 2.85
N ASP A 13 2.60 9.03 2.79
CA ASP A 13 1.22 8.81 3.24
C ASP A 13 0.50 7.85 2.30
N VAL A 14 -0.20 6.86 2.85
CA VAL A 14 -1.01 5.92 2.09
C VAL A 14 -2.45 6.41 2.11
N ARG A 15 -3.00 6.63 0.92
CA ARG A 15 -4.35 7.14 0.72
C ARG A 15 -5.18 6.19 -0.13
N ASP A 16 -6.47 6.10 0.14
CA ASP A 16 -7.45 5.51 -0.77
C ASP A 16 -8.46 6.60 -1.22
N ASP A 17 -9.52 6.20 -1.92
CA ASP A 17 -10.62 7.07 -2.36
C ASP A 17 -11.26 7.88 -1.21
N THR A 18 -11.21 7.36 0.02
CA THR A 18 -11.75 8.02 1.22
C THR A 18 -10.78 8.98 1.91
N GLY A 19 -9.47 8.89 1.65
CA GLY A 19 -8.45 9.77 2.24
C GLY A 19 -7.22 9.03 2.79
N VAL A 20 -6.50 9.64 3.74
CA VAL A 20 -5.29 9.04 4.34
C VAL A 20 -5.67 7.93 5.32
N ILE A 21 -5.22 6.71 5.05
CA ILE A 21 -5.46 5.53 5.88
C ILE A 21 -4.24 5.10 6.69
N GLY A 22 -3.04 5.48 6.24
CA GLY A 22 -1.81 5.02 6.88
C GLY A 22 -0.56 5.67 6.30
N LYS A 23 0.58 5.03 6.58
CA LYS A 23 1.90 5.46 6.11
C LYS A 23 2.78 4.26 5.79
N VAL A 24 3.56 4.35 4.72
CA VAL A 24 4.56 3.35 4.37
C VAL A 24 5.69 3.41 5.38
N VAL A 25 6.00 2.30 6.03
CA VAL A 25 7.09 2.22 7.02
C VAL A 25 8.27 1.40 6.52
N ALA A 26 8.04 0.48 5.60
CA ALA A 26 9.10 -0.29 4.94
C ALA A 26 8.66 -0.76 3.55
N VAL A 27 9.63 -1.17 2.74
CA VAL A 27 9.40 -1.88 1.48
C VAL A 27 10.20 -3.17 1.52
N HIS A 28 9.54 -4.29 1.26
CA HIS A 28 10.12 -5.62 1.22
C HIS A 28 10.15 -6.13 -0.21
N ASN A 29 11.31 -6.60 -0.67
CA ASN A 29 11.42 -7.31 -1.94
C ASN A 29 11.63 -8.81 -1.65
N PHE A 30 10.67 -9.64 -2.07
CA PHE A 30 10.73 -11.10 -1.86
C PHE A 30 11.27 -11.85 -3.09
N GLY A 31 11.95 -11.16 -4.02
CA GLY A 31 12.52 -11.77 -5.23
C GLY A 31 11.51 -12.06 -6.35
N GLY A 32 10.22 -11.84 -6.12
CA GLY A 32 9.14 -11.95 -7.12
C GLY A 32 8.28 -10.69 -7.27
N GLY A 33 8.61 -9.63 -6.54
CA GLY A 33 7.86 -8.37 -6.51
C GLY A 33 8.15 -7.59 -5.23
N ASP A 34 7.79 -6.31 -5.25
CA ASP A 34 7.91 -5.39 -4.13
C ASP A 34 6.61 -5.37 -3.31
N ILE A 35 6.73 -5.29 -1.99
CA ILE A 35 5.63 -5.26 -1.04
C ILE A 35 5.84 -4.06 -0.11
N LEU A 36 4.86 -3.16 -0.05
CA LEU A 36 4.84 -2.05 0.90
C LEU A 36 4.34 -2.55 2.26
N ASP A 37 5.10 -2.29 3.31
CA ASP A 37 4.61 -2.40 4.68
C ASP A 37 4.00 -1.07 5.09
N VAL A 38 2.69 -1.08 5.34
CA VAL A 38 1.90 0.11 5.63
C VAL A 38 1.35 0.01 7.04
N THR A 39 1.65 1.00 7.86
CA THR A 39 1.01 1.13 9.17
C THR A 39 -0.28 1.94 9.02
N LEU A 40 -1.42 1.27 9.24
CA LEU A 40 -2.72 1.92 9.33
C LEU A 40 -2.84 2.67 10.67
N ALA A 41 -3.48 3.84 10.67
CA ALA A 41 -3.56 4.71 11.85
C ALA A 41 -4.19 4.00 13.07
N GLY A 42 -3.33 3.48 13.97
CA GLY A 42 -3.74 2.78 15.20
C GLY A 42 -3.99 1.27 15.07
N ARG A 43 -3.66 0.64 13.94
CA ARG A 43 -3.82 -0.81 13.72
C ARG A 43 -2.49 -1.50 13.38
N LYS A 44 -2.56 -2.82 13.20
CA LYS A 44 -1.45 -3.67 12.75
C LYS A 44 -0.99 -3.23 11.34
N GLY A 45 0.32 -3.29 11.09
CA GLY A 45 0.87 -3.10 9.75
C GLY A 45 0.31 -4.12 8.78
N VAL A 46 0.01 -3.66 7.56
CA VAL A 46 -0.53 -4.46 6.45
C VAL A 46 0.48 -4.46 5.31
N LEU A 47 0.57 -5.59 4.62
CA LEU A 47 1.47 -5.79 3.50
C LEU A 47 0.70 -5.63 2.20
N ILE A 48 1.03 -4.61 1.42
CA ILE A 48 0.36 -4.28 0.16
C ILE A 48 1.32 -4.58 -1.00
N PRO A 49 0.93 -5.37 -2.01
CA PRO A 49 1.77 -5.60 -3.17
C PRO A 49 1.94 -4.30 -3.97
N PHE A 50 3.18 -3.89 -4.24
CA PHE A 50 3.48 -2.69 -5.03
C PHE A 50 3.31 -2.98 -6.52
N THR A 51 2.06 -3.03 -6.97
CA THR A 51 1.66 -3.31 -8.35
C THR A 51 0.74 -2.22 -8.85
N GLN A 52 0.64 -2.02 -10.17
CA GLN A 52 -0.24 -1.01 -10.74
C GLN A 52 -1.73 -1.21 -10.37
N ALA A 53 -2.14 -2.44 -10.03
CA ALA A 53 -3.50 -2.73 -9.57
C ALA A 53 -3.74 -2.21 -8.14
N ALA A 54 -2.80 -2.45 -7.23
CA ALA A 54 -2.93 -2.07 -5.83
C ALA A 54 -2.45 -0.64 -5.54
N VAL A 55 -1.50 -0.12 -6.32
CA VAL A 55 -0.94 1.23 -6.21
C VAL A 55 -1.02 1.89 -7.59
N PRO A 56 -2.21 2.35 -8.02
CA PRO A 56 -2.41 2.95 -9.34
C PRO A 56 -1.72 4.31 -9.49
N HIS A 57 -1.49 5.03 -8.39
CA HIS A 57 -0.89 6.36 -8.42
C HIS A 57 0.16 6.55 -7.31
N VAL A 58 1.32 7.08 -7.69
CA VAL A 58 2.45 7.33 -6.79
C VAL A 58 2.88 8.78 -6.96
N ALA A 59 2.66 9.59 -5.93
CA ALA A 59 2.95 11.02 -5.94
C ALA A 59 4.10 11.33 -4.97
N ILE A 60 5.34 11.01 -5.37
CA ILE A 60 6.53 11.24 -4.54
C ILE A 60 6.73 12.75 -4.26
N ALA A 61 6.43 13.61 -5.22
CA ALA A 61 6.52 15.06 -5.07
C ALA A 61 5.56 15.62 -4.00
N ASP A 62 4.37 15.03 -3.89
CA ASP A 62 3.35 15.40 -2.89
C ASP A 62 3.47 14.60 -1.58
N GLY A 63 4.33 13.56 -1.55
CA GLY A 63 4.57 12.77 -0.36
C GLY A 63 3.52 11.69 -0.07
N PHE A 64 2.77 11.20 -1.08
CA PHE A 64 1.74 10.18 -0.88
C PHE A 64 1.68 9.13 -1.99
N VAL A 65 1.05 8.00 -1.68
CA VAL A 65 0.66 6.96 -2.64
C VAL A 65 -0.83 6.72 -2.53
N GLU A 66 -1.48 6.55 -3.68
CA GLU A 66 -2.87 6.13 -3.76
C GLU A 66 -2.90 4.61 -3.90
N VAL A 67 -3.68 3.96 -3.05
CA VAL A 67 -3.86 2.51 -3.06
C VAL A 67 -5.32 2.16 -3.28
N ASP A 68 -5.54 1.10 -4.05
CA ASP A 68 -6.86 0.51 -4.22
C ASP A 68 -7.09 -0.51 -3.09
N PRO A 69 -8.07 -0.31 -2.20
CA PRO A 69 -8.26 -1.16 -1.04
C PRO A 69 -8.67 -2.60 -1.40
N LEU A 70 -9.34 -2.82 -2.53
CA LEU A 70 -9.72 -4.16 -3.02
C LEU A 70 -8.48 -4.91 -3.52
N ALA A 71 -7.70 -4.30 -4.42
CA ALA A 71 -6.49 -4.91 -4.96
C ALA A 71 -5.37 -5.03 -3.91
N ALA A 72 -5.37 -4.16 -2.90
CA ALA A 72 -4.47 -4.24 -1.75
C ALA A 72 -4.90 -5.28 -0.70
N GLY A 73 -6.09 -5.90 -0.83
CA GLY A 73 -6.62 -6.85 0.15
C GLY A 73 -6.97 -6.21 1.50
N LEU A 74 -7.25 -4.91 1.52
CA LEU A 74 -7.71 -4.16 2.70
C LEU A 74 -9.23 -4.16 2.83
N ALA A 75 -9.94 -4.22 1.69
CA ALA A 75 -11.36 -4.46 1.66
C ALA A 75 -11.59 -5.97 1.59
N GLU A 76 -12.12 -6.53 2.67
CA GLU A 76 -12.75 -7.84 2.64
C GLU A 76 -14.02 -7.69 1.78
N ASP A 77 -14.13 -8.41 0.66
CA ASP A 77 -15.46 -8.93 0.31
C ASP A 77 -15.86 -9.76 1.53
N GLU A 78 -16.92 -9.36 2.23
CA GLU A 78 -17.50 -10.11 3.34
C GLU A 78 -17.87 -11.53 2.86
N ASP A 79 -16.93 -12.49 2.83
CA ASP A 79 -17.18 -13.92 2.68
C ASP A 79 -15.96 -14.77 3.12
N ASP A 80 -15.50 -14.60 4.37
CA ASP A 80 -15.04 -15.76 5.16
C ASP A 80 -16.12 -16.05 6.21
N GLY A 81 -17.34 -16.27 5.69
CA GLY A 81 -18.42 -16.89 6.44
C GLY A 81 -18.23 -18.41 6.44
N GLU A 82 -17.21 -18.91 7.13
CA GLU A 82 -17.15 -20.35 7.43
C GLU A 82 -18.06 -20.62 8.66
N ALA A 83 -19.27 -21.09 8.38
CA ALA A 83 -20.25 -21.56 9.37
C ALA A 83 -20.34 -23.09 9.38
#